data_AF-A0A349BX65-F1
#
_entry.id   AF-A0A349BX65-F1
#
_cell.length_a   1.000
_cell.length_b   1.000
_cell.length_c   1.000
_cell.angle_alpha   90.00
_cell.angle_beta   90.00
_cell.angle_gamma   90.00
#
_symmetry.space_group_name_H-M   'P 1'
#
loop_
_entity.id
_entity.type
_entity.pdbx_description
1 polymer ?
#
loop_
_entity_poly.entity_id
_entity_poly.type
_entity_poly.pdbx_seq_one_letter_code
_entity_poly.pdbx_strand_id
1 'polypeptide(L)' 'MKKQIYNPYLPLDEYVPDAEPHVFDGRVYVYGSHDREDGETFCMLEIAFFADSAELKEMIP' A
#
# COMPACT_ATOMS: atom_id res chain seq x y z
N MET A 1 -24.06 -7.38 0.20
CA MET A 1 -22.95 -7.75 -0.70
C MET A 1 -21.81 -6.81 -0.40
N LYS A 2 -20.61 -7.28 -0.07
CA LYS A 2 -19.45 -6.39 0.10
C LYS A 2 -19.06 -5.83 -1.28
N LYS A 3 -18.68 -4.56 -1.34
CA LYS A 3 -18.18 -3.94 -2.58
C LYS A 3 -16.90 -4.66 -2.98
N GLN A 4 -16.81 -5.14 -4.22
CA GLN A 4 -15.57 -5.69 -4.75
C GLN A 4 -14.61 -4.53 -5.02
N ILE A 5 -13.40 -4.60 -4.48
CA ILE A 5 -12.29 -3.69 -4.76
C ILE A 5 -11.29 -4.41 -5.68
N TYR A 6 -10.67 -3.67 -6.59
CA TYR A 6 -9.70 -4.20 -7.55
C TYR A 6 -8.28 -3.81 -7.14
N ASN A 7 -7.33 -4.69 -7.45
CA ASN A 7 -5.91 -4.38 -7.37
C ASN A 7 -5.40 -3.85 -8.72
N PRO A 8 -4.36 -3.00 -8.73
CA PRO A 8 -3.63 -2.48 -7.56
C PRO A 8 -4.40 -1.35 -6.86
N TYR A 9 -4.22 -1.25 -5.54
CA TYR A 9 -4.84 -0.22 -4.68
C TYR A 9 -3.91 0.96 -4.40
N LEU A 10 -2.65 0.88 -4.85
CA LEU A 10 -1.70 1.99 -4.92
C LEU A 10 -1.66 2.54 -6.35
N PRO A 11 -1.14 3.77 -6.56
CA PRO A 11 -0.78 4.26 -7.88
C PRO A 11 0.06 3.23 -8.67
N LEU A 12 -0.09 3.21 -10.00
CA LEU A 12 0.56 2.20 -10.85
C LEU A 12 2.09 2.30 -10.88
N ASP A 13 2.62 3.44 -10.46
CA ASP A 13 4.03 3.77 -10.34
C ASP A 13 4.60 3.55 -8.92
N GLU A 14 3.80 2.99 -8.01
CA GLU A 14 4.21 2.66 -6.64
C GLU A 14 4.36 1.14 -6.46
N TYR A 15 5.56 0.72 -6.04
CA TYR A 15 5.92 -0.70 -5.93
C TYR A 15 6.27 -1.05 -4.49
N VAL A 16 5.28 -1.55 -3.75
CA VAL A 16 5.46 -2.07 -2.38
C VAL A 16 4.94 -3.52 -2.31
N PRO A 17 5.80 -4.52 -2.59
CA PRO A 17 5.39 -5.92 -2.70
C PRO A 17 5.09 -6.57 -1.34
N ASP A 18 5.64 -6.05 -0.25
CA ASP A 18 5.56 -6.54 1.12
C ASP A 18 4.76 -5.58 2.02
N ALA A 19 3.72 -4.96 1.46
CA ALA A 19 2.84 -4.03 2.16
C ALA A 19 2.18 -4.62 3.42
N GLU A 20 2.49 -4.04 4.58
CA GLU A 20 1.91 -4.30 5.89
C GLU A 20 0.97 -3.15 6.31
N PRO A 21 -0.36 -3.35 6.30
CA PRO A 21 -1.30 -2.33 6.72
C PRO A 21 -1.44 -2.26 8.25
N HIS A 22 -1.43 -1.05 8.81
CA HIS A 22 -1.75 -0.77 10.21
C HIS A 22 -2.85 0.27 10.33
N VAL A 23 -3.80 0.03 11.24
CA VAL A 23 -4.88 0.98 11.53
C VAL A 23 -4.50 1.81 12.76
N PHE A 24 -4.42 3.12 12.60
CA PHE A 24 -4.19 4.05 13.71
C PHE A 24 -5.05 5.31 13.54
N ASP A 25 -5.75 5.72 14.60
CA ASP A 25 -6.68 6.85 14.59
C ASP A 25 -7.70 6.83 13.42
N GLY A 26 -8.21 5.64 13.11
CA GLY A 26 -9.16 5.44 12.02
C GLY A 26 -8.59 5.67 10.62
N ARG A 27 -7.27 5.65 10.45
CA ARG A 27 -6.58 5.72 9.14
C ARG A 27 -5.81 4.42 8.92
N VAL A 28 -5.70 4.02 7.66
CA VAL A 28 -4.86 2.89 7.27
C VAL A 28 -3.53 3.44 6.79
N TYR A 29 -2.46 2.94 7.40
CA TYR A 29 -1.09 3.21 7.04
C TYR A 29 -0.50 1.95 6.43
N VAL A 30 -0.01 2.05 5.21
CA VAL A 30 0.66 0.93 4.53
C VAL A 30 2.17 1.16 4.60
N TYR A 31 2.87 0.18 5.14
CA TYR A 31 4.33 0.18 5.29
C TYR A 31 4.91 -0.95 4.46
N GLY A 32 6.10 -0.77 3.89
CA GLY A 32 6.80 -1.86 3.23
C GLY A 32 8.08 -1.37 2.55
N SER A 33 8.79 -2.30 1.92
CA SER A 33 9.90 -2.00 1.03
C SER A 33 9.42 -1.19 -0.16
N HIS A 34 10.13 -0.11 -0.47
CA HIS A 34 9.88 0.64 -1.69
C HIS A 34 10.83 0.11 -2.77
N ASP A 35 10.26 -0.59 -3.73
CA ASP A 35 11.00 -1.13 -4.85
C ASP A 35 10.98 -0.18 -6.04
N ARG A 36 12.03 -0.26 -6.85
CA ARG A 36 12.09 0.44 -8.13
C ARG A 36 11.43 -0.42 -9.20
N GLU A 37 10.74 0.21 -10.15
CA GLU A 37 10.40 -0.42 -11.42
C GLU A 37 11.65 -1.05 -12.06
N ASP A 38 11.48 -2.25 -12.62
CA ASP A 38 12.57 -3.04 -13.24
C ASP A 38 13.80 -3.15 -12.33
N GLY A 39 13.49 -3.51 -11.08
CA GLY A 39 14.43 -3.65 -10.00
C GLY A 39 15.30 -4.90 -10.09
N GLU A 40 16.55 -4.81 -9.63
CA GLU A 40 17.46 -5.96 -9.55
C GLU A 40 17.49 -6.63 -8.16
N THR A 41 16.97 -5.95 -7.14
CA THR A 41 16.95 -6.41 -5.74
C THR A 41 15.78 -5.79 -4.96
N PHE A 42 15.66 -6.03 -3.67
CA PHE A 42 14.62 -5.47 -2.82
C PHE A 42 15.07 -4.16 -2.14
N CYS A 43 14.14 -3.29 -1.77
CA CYS A 43 14.39 -2.03 -1.05
C CYS A 43 15.33 -1.06 -1.80
N MET A 44 15.17 -0.91 -3.11
CA MET A 44 16.04 -0.02 -3.91
C MET A 44 15.70 1.46 -3.77
N LEU A 45 14.55 1.79 -3.19
CA LEU A 45 14.12 3.16 -2.92
C LEU A 45 13.97 3.39 -1.40
N GLU A 46 13.82 4.65 -1.01
CA GLU A 46 13.57 5.01 0.39
C GLU A 46 12.23 4.45 0.86
N ILE A 47 12.18 4.02 2.13
CA ILE A 47 11.01 3.39 2.73
C ILE A 47 9.74 4.23 2.49
N ALA A 48 8.70 3.59 1.95
CA ALA A 48 7.47 4.27 1.58
C ALA A 48 6.46 4.23 2.73
N PHE A 49 5.80 5.36 2.96
CA PHE A 49 4.69 5.49 3.89
C PHE A 49 3.47 5.99 3.13
N PHE A 50 2.45 5.14 2.98
CA PHE A 50 1.18 5.57 2.41
C PHE A 50 0.16 5.72 3.52
N ALA A 51 -0.37 6.93 3.68
CA ALA A 51 -1.49 7.20 4.55
C ALA A 51 -2.71 7.53 3.68
N ASP A 52 -3.68 6.62 3.62
CA ASP A 52 -4.97 6.96 3.04
C ASP A 52 -6.04 7.13 4.13
N SER A 53 -6.83 8.19 3.97
CA SER A 53 -7.87 8.63 4.90
C SER A 53 -9.22 7.96 4.67
N ALA A 54 -9.48 7.37 3.50
CA ALA A 54 -10.86 7.12 3.10
C ALA A 54 -11.10 5.82 2.31
N GLU A 55 -10.22 5.38 1.41
CA GLU A 55 -10.56 4.27 0.49
C GLU A 55 -10.13 2.89 1.02
N LEU A 56 -9.05 2.81 1.79
CA LEU A 56 -8.60 1.55 2.42
C LEU A 56 -9.55 1.03 3.52
N LYS A 57 -10.35 1.91 4.13
CA LYS A 57 -11.36 1.56 5.16
C LYS A 57 -12.49 0.67 4.62
N GLU A 58 -12.74 0.70 3.31
CA GLU A 58 -13.71 -0.20 2.67
C GLU A 58 -13.10 -1.56 2.27
N MET A 59 -11.76 -1.68 2.32
CA MET A 59 -11.01 -2.82 1.79
C MET A 59 -10.59 -3.83 2.87
N ILE A 60 -10.44 -3.38 4.12
CA ILE A 60 -10.15 -4.25 5.27
C ILE A 60 -11.43 -4.35 6.13
N PRO A 61 -12.08 -5.54 6.20
CA PRO A 61 -13.35 -5.72 6.92
C PRO A 61 -13.25 -5.57 8.43
#